data_AF-A0A6B0BZV9-F1
#
_entry.id   AF-A0A6B0BZV9-F1
#
_cell.length_a   1.000
_cell.length_b   1.000
_cell.length_c   1.000
_cell.angle_alpha   90.00
_cell.angle_beta   90.00
_cell.angle_gamma   90.00
#
_symmetry.space_group_name_H-M   'P 1'
#
loop_
_entity.id
_entity.type
_entity.pdbx_description
1 polymer ?
#
loop_
_entity_poly.entity_id
_entity_poly.type
_entity_poly.pdbx_seq_one_letter_code
_entity_poly.pdbx_strand_id
1 'polypeptide(L)'
;GDENAFDELLEAFYNYAEYLGYDVIFYQVTDQHMPLYHNFGNQFFKLGEEAIIDLTQFSTSGKKRRGFRATLNKFDELNISFEIIEPPFSTEFINELQHVSDLWLDNRQEMHFSVGQFNEEYLSKAPIGVMRNENNEVIAFCSLMPTYFNDAISVDLIRWLPELDLPLMDGLYLHMLLWSKEQGYTKFNMGMATLSNVGQLHYSYLRERLAGRVFEHFNGLYRFQGLRRYKSKYNPNWEPRFLVYRKDNSLWESLSKVMRVIRHK
;
A
#
# COMPACT_ATOMS: atom_id res chain seq x y z
N GLY A 1 -3.97 -1.68 -19.20
CA GLY A 1 -3.54 -1.93 -20.59
C GLY A 1 -4.77 -2.11 -21.45
N ASP A 2 -4.62 -2.62 -22.67
CA ASP A 2 -5.77 -2.96 -23.53
C ASP A 2 -6.42 -4.27 -23.06
N GLU A 3 -7.67 -4.19 -22.62
CA GLU A 3 -8.42 -5.34 -22.10
C GLU A 3 -8.65 -6.42 -23.17
N ASN A 4 -8.69 -6.05 -24.45
CA ASN A 4 -8.90 -7.01 -25.55
C ASN A 4 -7.72 -7.97 -25.72
N ALA A 5 -6.53 -7.61 -25.21
CA ALA A 5 -5.33 -8.43 -25.29
C ALA A 5 -5.15 -9.34 -24.07
N PHE A 6 -6.02 -9.26 -23.05
CA PHE A 6 -5.79 -9.98 -21.79
C PHE A 6 -5.92 -11.50 -21.92
N ASP A 7 -6.87 -11.99 -22.72
CA ASP A 7 -7.02 -13.44 -22.96
C ASP A 7 -5.77 -14.03 -23.63
N GLU A 8 -5.31 -13.41 -24.74
CA GLU A 8 -4.11 -13.85 -25.47
C GLU A 8 -2.86 -13.78 -24.59
N LEU A 9 -2.72 -12.72 -23.79
CA LEU A 9 -1.62 -12.56 -22.84
C LEU A 9 -1.63 -13.67 -21.78
N LEU A 10 -2.79 -13.98 -21.20
CA LEU A 10 -2.88 -15.04 -20.20
C LEU A 10 -2.57 -16.41 -20.81
N GLU A 11 -3.08 -16.71 -22.00
CA GLU A 11 -2.76 -17.94 -22.71
C GLU A 11 -1.26 -18.09 -22.95
N ALA A 12 -0.61 -17.06 -23.50
CA ALA A 12 0.84 -17.06 -23.71
C ALA A 12 1.61 -17.21 -22.39
N PHE A 13 1.18 -16.54 -21.33
CA PHE A 13 1.82 -16.59 -20.02
C PHE A 13 1.70 -17.97 -19.37
N TYR A 14 0.52 -18.60 -19.43
CA TYR A 14 0.31 -19.96 -18.93
C TYR A 14 1.11 -20.99 -19.72
N ASN A 15 1.10 -20.91 -21.05
CA ASN A 15 1.87 -21.81 -21.90
C ASN A 15 3.37 -21.72 -21.60
N TYR A 16 3.88 -20.51 -21.36
CA TYR A 16 5.28 -20.30 -21.01
C TYR A 16 5.62 -20.85 -19.62
N ALA A 17 4.77 -20.61 -18.62
CA ALA A 17 4.96 -21.15 -17.28
C ALA A 17 4.91 -22.69 -17.28
N GLU A 18 3.98 -23.28 -18.02
CA GLU A 18 3.86 -24.74 -18.17
C GLU A 18 5.11 -25.35 -18.84
N TYR A 19 5.62 -24.73 -19.90
CA TYR A 19 6.87 -25.14 -20.56
C TYR A 19 8.06 -25.19 -19.58
N LEU A 20 8.12 -24.26 -18.62
CA LEU A 20 9.15 -24.21 -17.58
C LEU A 20 8.86 -25.10 -16.36
N GLY A 21 7.66 -25.70 -16.29
CA GLY A 21 7.21 -26.47 -15.13
C GLY A 21 6.92 -25.61 -13.90
N TYR A 22 6.50 -24.37 -14.09
CA TYR A 22 6.20 -23.41 -13.01
C TYR A 22 4.70 -23.25 -12.76
N ASP A 23 4.36 -22.98 -11.49
CA ASP A 23 3.03 -22.54 -11.11
C ASP A 23 2.83 -21.05 -11.40
N VAL A 24 1.60 -20.69 -11.79
CA VAL A 24 1.17 -19.30 -11.92
C VAL A 24 0.31 -18.89 -10.73
N ILE A 25 0.70 -17.79 -10.09
CA ILE A 25 -0.03 -17.15 -9.00
C ILE A 25 -0.09 -15.66 -9.28
N PHE A 26 -1.29 -15.08 -9.28
CA PHE A 26 -1.47 -13.63 -9.35
C PHE A 26 -1.78 -13.08 -7.96
N TYR A 27 -1.14 -11.97 -7.63
CA TYR A 27 -1.19 -11.36 -6.30
C TYR A 27 -1.82 -9.96 -6.39
N GLN A 28 -2.72 -9.65 -5.45
CA GLN A 28 -3.47 -8.39 -5.37
C GLN A 28 -4.27 -8.04 -6.63
N VAL A 29 -4.93 -9.02 -7.24
CA VAL A 29 -5.82 -8.81 -8.38
C VAL A 29 -7.12 -8.14 -7.93
N THR A 30 -7.68 -7.23 -8.73
CA THR A 30 -9.02 -6.67 -8.53
C THR A 30 -10.11 -7.71 -8.83
N ASP A 31 -11.38 -7.41 -8.49
CA ASP A 31 -12.52 -8.26 -8.87
C ASP A 31 -12.99 -8.07 -10.31
N GLN A 32 -12.51 -7.03 -11.01
CA GLN A 32 -12.97 -6.65 -12.35
C GLN A 32 -12.83 -7.76 -13.41
N HIS A 33 -11.76 -8.55 -13.32
CA HIS A 33 -11.44 -9.60 -14.31
C HIS A 33 -11.57 -11.02 -13.75
N MET A 34 -12.35 -11.24 -12.69
CA MET A 34 -12.55 -12.59 -12.16
C MET A 34 -13.05 -13.63 -13.18
N PRO A 35 -14.01 -13.31 -14.08
CA PRO A 35 -14.45 -14.28 -15.08
C PRO A 35 -13.32 -14.74 -16.00
N LEU A 36 -12.43 -13.82 -16.39
CA LEU A 36 -11.26 -14.11 -17.20
C LEU A 36 -10.37 -15.16 -16.52
N TYR A 37 -9.92 -14.90 -15.29
CA TYR A 37 -9.07 -15.85 -14.56
C TYR A 37 -9.77 -17.19 -14.31
N HIS A 38 -11.09 -17.20 -14.14
CA HIS A 38 -11.86 -18.43 -13.96
C HIS A 38 -11.77 -19.34 -15.19
N ASN A 39 -11.80 -18.78 -16.40
CA ASN A 39 -11.66 -19.54 -17.66
C ASN A 39 -10.33 -20.29 -17.74
N PHE A 40 -9.28 -19.77 -17.09
CA PHE A 40 -7.95 -20.41 -16.97
C PHE A 40 -7.83 -21.41 -15.79
N GLY A 41 -8.95 -21.85 -15.22
CA GLY A 41 -8.97 -22.90 -14.19
C GLY A 41 -8.50 -22.43 -12.82
N ASN A 42 -8.56 -21.12 -12.55
CA ASN A 42 -8.15 -20.56 -11.27
C ASN A 42 -9.27 -20.53 -10.23
N GLN A 43 -8.85 -20.39 -8.98
CA GLN A 43 -9.67 -20.05 -7.82
C GLN A 43 -9.15 -18.77 -7.15
N PHE A 44 -10.00 -18.15 -6.34
CA PHE A 44 -9.77 -16.85 -5.74
C PHE A 44 -9.74 -16.95 -4.23
N PHE A 45 -8.84 -16.21 -3.61
CA PHE A 45 -8.81 -16.01 -2.17
C PHE A 45 -8.67 -14.52 -1.87
N LYS A 46 -9.62 -13.93 -1.14
CA LYS A 46 -9.57 -12.50 -0.81
C LYS A 46 -8.44 -12.24 0.19
N LEU A 47 -7.45 -11.46 -0.22
CA LEU A 47 -6.29 -11.10 0.58
C LEU A 47 -6.60 -9.94 1.53
N GLY A 48 -7.34 -8.96 1.02
CA GLY A 48 -7.43 -7.65 1.63
C GLY A 48 -8.38 -6.74 0.89
N GLU A 49 -8.38 -5.49 1.31
CA GLU A 49 -9.05 -4.40 0.62
C GLU A 49 -8.13 -3.19 0.57
N GLU A 50 -8.02 -2.53 -0.57
CA GLU A 50 -7.41 -1.21 -0.68
C GLU A 50 -8.37 -0.13 -0.21
N ALA A 51 -7.81 0.89 0.44
CA ALA A 51 -8.56 2.04 0.91
C ALA A 51 -8.44 3.17 -0.11
N ILE A 52 -9.50 3.37 -0.90
CA ILE A 52 -9.57 4.41 -1.93
C ILE A 52 -10.33 5.61 -1.38
N ILE A 53 -9.68 6.76 -1.27
CA ILE A 53 -10.29 8.00 -0.79
C ILE A 53 -10.73 8.82 -2.00
N ASP A 54 -12.00 9.22 -2.02
CA ASP A 54 -12.54 10.16 -3.00
C ASP A 54 -12.10 11.59 -2.63
N LEU A 55 -11.18 12.15 -3.40
CA LEU A 55 -10.61 13.48 -3.17
C LEU A 55 -11.60 14.60 -3.51
N THR A 56 -12.58 14.34 -4.38
CA THR A 56 -13.63 15.32 -4.72
C THR A 56 -14.49 15.64 -3.50
N GLN A 57 -14.71 14.64 -2.64
CA GLN A 57 -15.48 14.74 -1.40
C GLN A 57 -14.62 14.93 -0.15
N PHE A 58 -13.30 14.75 -0.25
CA PHE A 58 -12.41 14.88 0.89
C PHE A 58 -12.39 16.33 1.42
N SER A 59 -12.55 16.46 2.74
CA SER A 59 -12.46 17.74 3.44
C SER A 59 -11.99 17.52 4.87
N THR A 60 -11.18 18.46 5.36
CA THR A 60 -10.78 18.55 6.77
C THR A 60 -11.80 19.36 7.58
N SER A 61 -12.80 19.97 6.95
CA SER A 61 -13.83 20.80 7.61
C SER A 61 -14.94 19.95 8.26
N GLY A 62 -15.73 20.57 9.14
CA GLY A 62 -16.88 19.95 9.79
C GLY A 62 -16.59 19.23 11.13
N LYS A 63 -17.66 18.87 11.85
CA LYS A 63 -17.57 18.36 13.24
C LYS A 63 -16.85 17.02 13.34
N LYS A 64 -17.10 16.10 12.41
CA LYS A 64 -16.49 14.75 12.37
C LYS A 64 -14.99 14.77 12.04
N ARG A 65 -14.46 15.88 11.50
CA ARG A 65 -13.06 16.05 11.06
C ARG A 65 -12.23 16.95 11.98
N ARG A 66 -12.73 17.23 13.20
CA ARG A 66 -12.02 18.07 14.19
C ARG A 66 -10.60 17.54 14.48
N GLY A 67 -10.43 16.23 14.55
CA GLY A 67 -9.12 15.61 14.77
C GLY A 67 -8.11 15.96 13.67
N PHE A 68 -8.52 15.94 12.40
CA PHE A 68 -7.64 16.30 11.28
C PHE A 68 -7.17 17.76 11.35
N ARG A 69 -8.07 18.68 11.68
CA ARG A 69 -7.69 20.09 11.86
C ARG A 69 -6.79 20.30 13.06
N ALA A 70 -7.05 19.60 14.17
CA ALA A 70 -6.18 19.67 15.33
C ALA A 70 -4.76 19.17 15.01
N THR A 71 -4.65 18.11 14.21
CA THR A 71 -3.36 17.61 13.71
C THR A 71 -2.65 18.64 12.83
N LEU A 72 -3.33 19.21 11.83
CA LEU A 72 -2.75 20.23 10.94
C LEU A 72 -2.32 21.47 11.71
N ASN A 73 -3.20 22.01 12.56
CA ASN A 73 -2.89 23.16 13.40
C ASN A 73 -1.69 22.90 14.32
N LYS A 74 -1.55 21.69 14.88
CA LYS A 74 -0.39 21.33 15.70
C LYS A 74 0.91 21.40 14.89
N PHE A 75 0.91 20.96 13.64
CA PHE A 75 2.09 21.05 12.78
C PHE A 75 2.40 22.52 12.43
N ASP A 76 1.37 23.31 12.10
CA ASP A 76 1.52 24.75 11.85
C ASP A 76 2.09 25.49 13.08
N GLU A 77 1.57 25.22 14.28
CA GLU A 77 2.04 25.81 15.55
C GLU A 77 3.49 25.47 15.88
N LEU A 78 3.98 24.30 15.42
CA LEU A 78 5.35 23.84 15.59
C LEU A 78 6.27 24.24 14.42
N ASN A 79 5.79 25.07 13.49
CA ASN A 79 6.49 25.46 12.26
C ASN A 79 6.99 24.24 11.45
N ILE A 80 6.23 23.14 11.47
CA ILE A 80 6.52 21.96 10.67
C ILE A 80 5.89 22.15 9.29
N SER A 81 6.73 22.23 8.26
CA SER A 81 6.29 22.41 6.87
C SER A 81 6.16 21.08 6.15
N PHE A 82 5.36 21.05 5.09
CA PHE A 82 5.29 19.96 4.13
C PHE A 82 5.54 20.49 2.73
N GLU A 83 6.38 19.81 1.97
CA GLU A 83 6.68 20.13 0.57
C GLU A 83 6.77 18.86 -0.28
N ILE A 84 6.42 18.99 -1.57
CA ILE A 84 6.69 17.95 -2.57
C ILE A 84 7.94 18.35 -3.34
N ILE A 85 8.91 17.45 -3.38
CA ILE A 85 10.17 17.61 -4.10
C ILE A 85 10.13 16.71 -5.33
N GLU A 86 10.35 17.31 -6.49
CA GLU A 86 10.40 16.62 -7.78
C GLU A 86 11.82 16.10 -8.07
N PRO A 87 11.98 14.94 -8.74
CA PRO A 87 13.29 14.51 -9.24
C PRO A 87 13.80 15.47 -10.34
N PRO A 88 15.13 15.58 -10.54
CA PRO A 88 16.19 14.79 -9.91
C PRO A 88 16.54 15.26 -8.49
N PHE A 89 16.92 14.31 -7.64
CA PHE A 89 17.30 14.54 -6.26
C PHE A 89 18.81 14.72 -6.10
N SER A 90 19.24 15.60 -5.19
CA SER A 90 20.66 15.71 -4.84
C SER A 90 21.08 14.57 -3.92
N THR A 91 22.38 14.27 -3.89
CA THR A 91 22.94 13.25 -2.99
C THR A 91 22.69 13.61 -1.52
N GLU A 92 22.76 14.89 -1.17
CA GLU A 92 22.47 15.38 0.18
C GLU A 92 21.03 15.08 0.59
N PHE A 93 20.07 15.34 -0.31
CA PHE A 93 18.67 15.07 -0.03
C PHE A 93 18.40 13.57 0.14
N ILE A 94 18.97 12.72 -0.73
CA ILE A 94 18.85 11.26 -0.58
C ILE A 94 19.45 10.78 0.76
N ASN A 95 20.56 11.36 1.20
CA ASN A 95 21.16 11.04 2.49
C ASN A 95 20.26 11.45 3.67
N GLU A 96 19.58 12.61 3.60
CA GLU A 96 18.57 13.01 4.60
C GLU A 96 17.44 11.97 4.70
N LEU A 97 16.92 11.52 3.54
CA LEU A 97 15.87 10.51 3.51
C LEU A 97 16.34 9.13 4.02
N GLN A 98 17.58 8.74 3.68
CA GLN A 98 18.19 7.49 4.15
C GLN A 98 18.31 7.49 5.67
N HIS A 99 18.71 8.61 6.27
CA HIS A 99 18.80 8.73 7.73
C HIS A 99 17.45 8.48 8.42
N VAL A 100 16.39 9.14 7.95
CA VAL A 100 15.01 8.93 8.46
C VAL A 100 14.57 7.48 8.25
N SER A 101 14.89 6.92 7.10
CA SER A 101 14.57 5.55 6.72
C SER A 101 15.23 4.53 7.65
N ASP A 102 16.53 4.69 7.95
CA ASP A 102 17.30 3.77 8.79
C ASP A 102 16.79 3.77 10.23
N LEU A 103 16.52 4.96 10.77
CA LEU A 103 15.94 5.12 12.11
C LEU A 103 14.52 4.54 12.17
N TRP A 104 13.70 4.76 11.15
CA TRP A 104 12.36 4.17 11.08
C TRP A 104 12.40 2.65 11.00
N LEU A 105 13.32 2.07 10.22
CA LEU A 105 13.46 0.62 10.09
C LEU A 105 13.88 -0.02 11.41
N ASP A 106 14.74 0.62 12.21
CA ASP A 106 15.21 0.11 13.51
C ASP A 106 15.66 -1.36 13.42
N ASN A 107 16.68 -1.62 12.58
CA ASN A 107 17.23 -2.95 12.30
C ASN A 107 16.25 -3.96 11.63
N ARG A 108 15.02 -3.55 11.31
CA ARG A 108 14.12 -4.37 10.48
C ARG A 108 14.63 -4.39 9.04
N GLN A 109 14.50 -5.56 8.42
CA GLN A 109 14.85 -5.73 7.00
C GLN A 109 13.76 -5.12 6.11
N GLU A 110 14.19 -4.60 4.96
CA GLU A 110 13.29 -4.15 3.91
C GLU A 110 12.45 -5.31 3.36
N MET A 111 11.23 -4.98 2.94
CA MET A 111 10.38 -5.90 2.17
C MET A 111 10.57 -5.64 0.67
N HIS A 112 10.16 -6.63 -0.13
CA HIS A 112 10.38 -6.65 -1.57
C HIS A 112 9.07 -6.94 -2.31
N PHE A 113 9.14 -6.89 -3.64
CA PHE A 113 8.10 -7.26 -4.59
C PHE A 113 6.88 -6.35 -4.60
N SER A 114 6.01 -6.43 -3.59
CA SER A 114 4.75 -5.66 -3.53
C SER A 114 4.81 -4.48 -2.55
N VAL A 115 5.98 -4.20 -2.00
CA VAL A 115 6.25 -3.07 -1.11
C VAL A 115 7.56 -2.44 -1.56
N GLY A 116 7.58 -1.13 -1.67
CA GLY A 116 8.81 -0.41 -1.98
C GLY A 116 9.85 -0.51 -0.89
N GLN A 117 11.10 -0.44 -1.34
CA GLN A 117 12.29 -0.38 -0.52
C GLN A 117 12.96 0.97 -0.72
N PHE A 118 13.81 1.36 0.22
CA PHE A 118 14.66 2.51 0.02
C PHE A 118 15.72 2.20 -1.02
N ASN A 119 15.50 2.66 -2.25
CA ASN A 119 16.42 2.51 -3.37
C ASN A 119 16.42 3.81 -4.16
N GLU A 120 17.59 4.41 -4.35
CA GLU A 120 17.72 5.72 -4.97
C GLU A 120 17.20 5.76 -6.41
N GLU A 121 17.49 4.72 -7.21
CA GLU A 121 17.01 4.64 -8.59
C GLU A 121 15.48 4.57 -8.65
N TYR A 122 14.87 3.79 -7.75
CA TYR A 122 13.42 3.67 -7.60
C TYR A 122 12.79 4.99 -7.14
N LEU A 123 13.31 5.58 -6.07
CA LEU A 123 12.81 6.83 -5.51
C LEU A 123 12.88 7.97 -6.52
N SER A 124 13.93 8.03 -7.34
CA SER A 124 14.10 9.04 -8.39
C SER A 124 13.09 8.97 -9.54
N LYS A 125 12.15 8.01 -9.54
CA LYS A 125 11.10 7.89 -10.57
C LYS A 125 9.83 8.68 -10.26
N ALA A 126 9.68 9.21 -9.04
CA ALA A 126 8.47 9.89 -8.63
C ALA A 126 8.74 11.02 -7.62
N PRO A 127 7.80 11.95 -7.43
CA PRO A 127 7.93 13.00 -6.42
C PRO A 127 7.93 12.44 -5.00
N ILE A 128 8.66 13.11 -4.10
CA ILE A 128 8.74 12.75 -2.68
C ILE A 128 8.15 13.89 -1.86
N GLY A 129 7.17 13.56 -1.01
CA GLY A 129 6.68 14.49 -0.01
C GLY A 129 7.49 14.40 1.27
N VAL A 130 7.95 15.53 1.79
CA VAL A 130 8.72 15.59 3.04
C VAL A 130 8.06 16.52 4.05
N MET A 131 8.17 16.17 5.33
CA MET A 131 7.89 17.08 6.44
C MET A 131 9.22 17.56 7.03
N ARG A 132 9.38 18.87 7.19
CA ARG A 132 10.56 19.49 7.80
C ARG A 132 10.19 20.18 9.11
N ASN A 133 11.07 20.10 10.11
CA ASN A 133 10.91 20.84 11.36
C ASN A 133 11.32 22.32 11.22
N GLU A 134 11.22 23.07 12.32
CA GLU A 134 11.62 24.48 12.39
C GLU A 134 13.10 24.75 12.05
N ASN A 135 13.97 23.74 12.17
CA ASN A 135 15.38 23.79 11.81
C ASN A 135 15.65 23.35 10.35
N ASN A 136 14.58 23.14 9.56
CA ASN A 136 14.64 22.65 8.18
C ASN A 136 15.15 21.21 8.02
N GLU A 137 15.12 20.39 9.08
CA GLU A 137 15.53 18.98 9.04
C GLU A 137 14.35 18.10 8.63
N VAL A 138 14.58 17.10 7.75
CA VAL A 138 13.54 16.14 7.36
C VAL A 138 13.24 15.23 8.54
N ILE A 139 11.98 15.23 8.98
CA ILE A 139 11.50 14.39 10.09
C ILE A 139 10.58 13.26 9.63
N ALA A 140 10.04 13.37 8.41
CA ALA A 140 9.20 12.35 7.80
C ALA A 140 9.18 12.50 6.28
N PHE A 141 8.98 11.41 5.55
CA PHE A 141 8.82 11.44 4.11
C PHE A 141 7.87 10.37 3.59
N CYS A 142 7.40 10.58 2.36
CA CYS A 142 6.61 9.63 1.61
C CYS A 142 6.96 9.66 0.12
N SER A 143 6.95 8.51 -0.55
CA SER A 143 7.10 8.46 -2.01
C SER A 143 5.72 8.39 -2.66
N LEU A 144 5.40 9.39 -3.47
CA LEU A 144 4.17 9.38 -4.26
C LEU A 144 4.30 8.40 -5.41
N MET A 145 3.19 7.80 -5.80
CA MET A 145 3.13 6.87 -6.93
C MET A 145 1.96 7.29 -7.83
N PRO A 146 2.21 8.19 -8.80
CA PRO A 146 1.23 8.54 -9.81
C PRO A 146 0.77 7.27 -10.53
N THR A 147 -0.53 7.02 -10.54
CA THR A 147 -1.07 5.91 -11.32
C THR A 147 -1.58 6.46 -12.64
N TYR A 148 -1.23 5.80 -13.74
CA TYR A 148 -1.75 6.17 -15.07
C TYR A 148 -3.20 5.70 -15.28
N PHE A 149 -3.98 5.58 -14.20
CA PHE A 149 -5.29 4.98 -14.20
C PHE A 149 -6.26 5.77 -13.32
N ASN A 150 -7.41 6.16 -13.89
CA ASN A 150 -8.55 6.77 -13.18
C ASN A 150 -8.22 8.01 -12.34
N ASP A 151 -7.29 8.86 -12.78
CA ASP A 151 -6.87 10.08 -12.08
C ASP A 151 -6.58 9.83 -10.59
N ALA A 152 -5.96 8.68 -10.32
CA ALA A 152 -5.62 8.24 -8.98
C ALA A 152 -4.13 8.40 -8.71
N ILE A 153 -3.81 8.74 -7.48
CA ILE A 153 -2.44 8.72 -6.97
C ILE A 153 -2.36 7.80 -5.76
N SER A 154 -1.26 7.10 -5.62
CA SER A 154 -0.98 6.23 -4.49
C SER A 154 0.25 6.72 -3.75
N VAL A 155 0.54 6.04 -2.66
CA VAL A 155 1.77 6.15 -1.87
C VAL A 155 2.39 4.77 -1.75
N ASP A 156 3.71 4.72 -1.63
CA ASP A 156 4.44 3.48 -1.39
C ASP A 156 5.22 3.54 -0.07
N LEU A 157 6.34 4.27 -0.01
CA LEU A 157 7.07 4.48 1.23
C LEU A 157 6.40 5.57 2.05
N ILE A 158 6.28 5.34 3.37
CA ILE A 158 5.91 6.33 4.38
C ILE A 158 6.79 6.06 5.60
N ARG A 159 7.73 6.97 5.89
CA ARG A 159 8.71 6.81 6.98
C ARG A 159 8.83 8.10 7.76
N TRP A 160 9.21 7.98 9.03
CA TRP A 160 9.30 9.10 9.96
C TRP A 160 10.26 8.79 11.10
N LEU A 161 10.76 9.83 11.76
CA LEU A 161 11.61 9.69 12.94
C LEU A 161 10.77 9.18 14.14
N PRO A 162 11.05 7.97 14.67
CA PRO A 162 10.23 7.34 15.71
C PRO A 162 10.35 8.01 17.08
N GLU A 163 11.42 8.75 17.36
CA GLU A 163 11.66 9.46 18.62
C GLU A 163 10.76 10.69 18.83
N LEU A 164 10.11 11.17 17.77
CA LEU A 164 9.25 12.34 17.83
C LEU A 164 7.84 11.94 18.28
N ASP A 165 7.38 12.48 19.41
CA ASP A 165 6.00 12.33 19.91
C ASP A 165 5.01 13.23 19.14
N LEU A 166 4.96 13.01 17.84
CA LEU A 166 4.14 13.73 16.87
C LEU A 166 3.33 12.75 16.02
N PRO A 167 2.11 13.09 15.61
CA PRO A 167 1.28 12.24 14.77
C PRO A 167 1.73 12.30 13.29
N LEU A 168 3.01 12.03 13.01
CA LEU A 168 3.66 12.23 11.69
C LEU A 168 2.99 11.43 10.58
N MET A 169 2.51 10.22 10.87
CA MET A 169 1.73 9.43 9.90
C MET A 169 0.44 10.15 9.51
N ASP A 170 -0.33 10.68 10.47
CA ASP A 170 -1.55 11.45 10.19
C ASP A 170 -1.18 12.77 9.45
N GLY A 171 -0.05 13.40 9.79
CA GLY A 171 0.48 14.57 9.08
C GLY A 171 0.75 14.30 7.61
N LEU A 172 1.59 13.30 7.30
CA LEU A 172 1.92 12.91 5.93
C LEU A 172 0.66 12.61 5.11
N TYR A 173 -0.27 11.80 5.64
CA TYR A 173 -1.51 11.50 4.91
C TYR A 173 -2.38 12.73 4.68
N LEU A 174 -2.57 13.59 5.68
CA LEU A 174 -3.38 14.78 5.51
C LEU A 174 -2.79 15.73 4.48
N HIS A 175 -1.48 15.97 4.52
CA HIS A 175 -0.81 16.81 3.54
C HIS A 175 -0.82 16.19 2.14
N MET A 176 -0.55 14.88 2.00
CA MET A 176 -0.65 14.18 0.71
C MET A 176 -2.07 14.29 0.12
N LEU A 177 -3.11 14.11 0.93
CA LEU A 177 -4.51 14.19 0.47
C LEU A 177 -4.88 15.62 0.02
N LEU A 178 -4.44 16.63 0.77
CA LEU A 178 -4.67 18.03 0.43
C LEU A 178 -3.93 18.42 -0.86
N TRP A 179 -2.65 18.08 -0.95
CA TRP A 179 -1.84 18.32 -2.14
C TRP A 179 -2.41 17.60 -3.36
N SER A 180 -2.75 16.31 -3.24
CA SER A 180 -3.30 15.53 -4.35
C SER A 180 -4.61 16.14 -4.86
N LYS A 181 -5.46 16.62 -3.95
CA LYS A 181 -6.68 17.32 -4.32
C LYS A 181 -6.40 18.64 -5.06
N GLU A 182 -5.41 19.41 -4.60
CA GLU A 182 -4.99 20.66 -5.25
C GLU A 182 -4.43 20.42 -6.66
N GLN A 183 -3.70 19.32 -6.86
CA GLN A 183 -3.22 18.90 -8.19
C GLN A 183 -4.32 18.34 -9.10
N GLY A 184 -5.57 18.22 -8.62
CA GLY A 184 -6.71 17.78 -9.42
C GLY A 184 -6.91 16.27 -9.49
N TYR A 185 -6.19 15.47 -8.70
CA TYR A 185 -6.48 14.04 -8.59
C TYR A 185 -7.87 13.81 -8.00
N THR A 186 -8.57 12.80 -8.50
CA THR A 186 -9.93 12.46 -8.03
C THR A 186 -9.93 11.38 -6.95
N LYS A 187 -8.88 10.55 -6.92
CA LYS A 187 -8.75 9.42 -6.00
C LYS A 187 -7.37 9.35 -5.38
N PHE A 188 -7.32 8.95 -4.11
CA PHE A 188 -6.08 8.62 -3.42
C PHE A 188 -6.13 7.17 -2.94
N ASN A 189 -5.20 6.34 -3.40
CA ASN A 189 -5.04 4.98 -2.91
C ASN A 189 -4.11 4.95 -1.69
N MET A 190 -4.69 4.66 -0.53
CA MET A 190 -3.96 4.58 0.74
C MET A 190 -3.27 3.22 0.94
N GLY A 191 -3.29 2.36 -0.09
CA GLY A 191 -2.77 1.00 -0.11
C GLY A 191 -3.68 -0.01 0.59
N MET A 192 -3.25 -1.28 0.60
CA MET A 192 -4.02 -2.41 1.12
C MET A 192 -4.12 -2.40 2.66
N ALA A 193 -5.28 -2.80 3.18
CA ALA A 193 -5.47 -3.34 4.51
C ALA A 193 -5.85 -4.82 4.37
N THR A 194 -5.06 -5.69 4.98
CA THR A 194 -5.32 -7.12 5.03
C THR A 194 -6.60 -7.40 5.83
N LEU A 195 -7.36 -8.40 5.41
CA LEU A 195 -8.63 -8.73 6.05
C LEU A 195 -8.40 -9.21 7.48
N SER A 196 -8.95 -8.48 8.46
CA SER A 196 -8.91 -8.87 9.87
C SER A 196 -9.85 -10.01 10.25
N ASN A 197 -10.76 -10.39 9.34
CA ASN A 197 -11.90 -11.28 9.61
C ASN A 197 -11.92 -12.54 8.74
N VAL A 198 -10.83 -12.87 8.03
CA VAL A 198 -10.77 -14.10 7.21
C VAL A 198 -11.03 -15.32 8.11
N GLY A 199 -12.01 -16.15 7.75
CA GLY A 199 -12.33 -17.38 8.47
C GLY A 199 -13.14 -17.21 9.77
N GLN A 200 -13.69 -16.01 10.05
CA GLN A 200 -14.53 -15.76 11.22
C GLN A 200 -16.04 -15.94 10.99
N LEU A 201 -16.48 -16.09 9.74
CA LEU A 201 -17.88 -16.33 9.40
C LEU A 201 -18.24 -17.81 9.58
N HIS A 202 -19.45 -18.09 10.08
CA HIS A 202 -19.89 -19.45 10.40
C HIS A 202 -19.86 -20.43 9.20
N TYR A 203 -20.02 -19.90 7.98
CA TYR A 203 -20.00 -20.66 6.73
C TYR A 203 -18.63 -20.64 6.01
N SER A 204 -17.58 -20.08 6.62
CA SER A 204 -16.24 -20.02 6.01
C SER A 204 -15.69 -21.44 5.77
N TYR A 205 -15.18 -21.72 4.57
CA TYR A 205 -14.57 -23.01 4.25
C TYR A 205 -13.40 -23.31 5.21
N LEU A 206 -13.14 -24.59 5.51
CA LEU A 206 -12.00 -25.02 6.36
C LEU A 206 -10.65 -24.41 5.92
N ARG A 207 -10.49 -24.14 4.62
CA ARG A 207 -9.32 -23.48 4.03
C ARG A 207 -9.17 -22.01 4.45
N GLU A 208 -10.28 -21.30 4.67
CA GLU A 208 -10.27 -19.89 5.12
C GLU A 208 -9.89 -19.77 6.60
N ARG A 209 -10.30 -20.74 7.43
CA ARG A 209 -9.89 -20.81 8.84
C ARG A 209 -8.39 -21.07 9.00
N LEU A 210 -7.79 -21.80 8.06
CA LEU A 210 -6.33 -21.96 7.98
C LEU A 210 -5.64 -20.65 7.57
N ALA A 211 -6.19 -19.92 6.60
CA ALA A 211 -5.62 -18.66 6.12
C ALA A 211 -5.59 -17.57 7.22
N GLY A 212 -6.59 -17.52 8.11
CA GLY A 212 -6.58 -16.64 9.28
C GLY A 212 -5.34 -16.85 10.17
N ARG A 213 -4.90 -18.12 10.35
CA ARG A 213 -3.68 -18.44 11.11
C ARG A 213 -2.39 -18.06 10.38
N VAL A 214 -2.37 -18.04 9.05
CA VAL A 214 -1.21 -17.62 8.24
C VAL A 214 -0.95 -16.13 8.46
N PHE A 215 -2.01 -15.32 8.38
CA PHE A 215 -1.91 -13.89 8.65
C PHE A 215 -1.36 -13.65 10.07
N GLU A 216 -1.89 -14.32 11.09
CA GLU A 216 -1.40 -14.20 12.46
C GLU A 216 0.05 -14.68 12.66
N HIS A 217 0.46 -15.78 12.01
CA HIS A 217 1.78 -16.38 12.19
C HIS A 217 2.90 -15.61 11.49
N PHE A 218 2.62 -15.02 10.32
CA PHE A 218 3.66 -14.38 9.53
C PHE A 218 3.78 -12.88 9.81
N ASN A 219 2.71 -12.12 10.06
CA ASN A 219 2.80 -10.66 10.26
C ASN A 219 3.21 -10.25 11.67
N GLY A 220 4.32 -10.81 12.16
CA GLY A 220 4.96 -10.42 13.43
C GLY A 220 4.61 -8.98 13.83
N LEU A 221 3.80 -8.87 14.88
CA LEU A 221 3.49 -7.63 15.60
C LEU A 221 2.84 -6.47 14.81
N TYR A 222 2.17 -6.68 13.67
CA TYR A 222 1.22 -5.67 13.15
C TYR A 222 -0.22 -6.18 13.24
N ARG A 223 -0.92 -5.71 14.29
CA ARG A 223 -2.35 -5.95 14.50
C ARG A 223 -3.13 -5.49 13.27
N PHE A 224 -3.51 -6.42 12.40
CA PHE A 224 -4.36 -6.28 11.22
C PHE A 224 -5.53 -5.29 11.38
N GLN A 225 -6.20 -5.36 12.53
CA GLN A 225 -7.30 -4.48 12.89
C GLN A 225 -6.88 -3.02 13.06
N GLY A 226 -5.64 -2.77 13.50
CA GLY A 226 -5.07 -1.44 13.68
C GLY A 226 -4.93 -0.67 12.38
N LEU A 227 -4.40 -1.30 11.33
CA LEU A 227 -4.20 -0.62 10.04
C LEU A 227 -5.53 -0.33 9.33
N ARG A 228 -6.47 -1.29 9.30
CA ARG A 228 -7.80 -1.04 8.76
C ARG A 228 -8.52 0.07 9.54
N ARG A 229 -8.55 -0.01 10.88
CA ARG A 229 -9.17 1.00 11.75
C ARG A 229 -8.54 2.37 11.56
N TYR A 230 -7.22 2.43 11.38
CA TYR A 230 -6.49 3.65 11.07
C TYR A 230 -6.97 4.26 9.75
N LYS A 231 -6.96 3.48 8.65
CA LYS A 231 -7.40 3.93 7.33
C LYS A 231 -8.87 4.33 7.31
N SER A 232 -9.73 3.65 8.09
CA SER A 232 -11.14 4.01 8.25
C SER A 232 -11.37 5.44 8.77
N LYS A 233 -10.40 6.05 9.46
CA LYS A 233 -10.48 7.46 9.87
C LYS A 233 -10.74 8.37 8.66
N TYR A 234 -10.23 8.03 7.48
CA TYR A 234 -10.35 8.84 6.27
C TYR A 234 -11.66 8.62 5.50
N ASN A 235 -12.49 7.66 5.93
CA ASN A 235 -13.72 7.24 5.23
C ASN A 235 -13.47 6.80 3.77
N PRO A 236 -12.58 5.82 3.53
CA PRO A 236 -12.31 5.31 2.19
C PRO A 236 -13.44 4.40 1.69
N ASN A 237 -13.53 4.30 0.37
CA ASN A 237 -14.17 3.19 -0.32
C ASN A 237 -13.22 1.99 -0.28
N TRP A 238 -13.72 0.83 0.12
CA TRP A 238 -12.92 -0.38 0.24
C TRP A 238 -13.04 -1.23 -1.02
N GLU A 239 -11.95 -1.41 -1.74
CA GLU A 239 -11.91 -2.23 -2.96
C GLU A 239 -11.19 -3.56 -2.68
N PRO A 240 -11.78 -4.71 -3.01
CA PRO A 240 -11.19 -5.99 -2.68
C PRO A 240 -9.96 -6.31 -3.54
N ARG A 241 -9.00 -7.03 -2.95
CA ARG A 241 -7.82 -7.58 -3.62
C ARG A 241 -7.70 -9.07 -3.37
N PHE A 242 -7.37 -9.83 -4.41
CA PHE A 242 -7.41 -11.29 -4.41
C PHE A 242 -6.06 -11.91 -4.76
N LEU A 243 -5.81 -13.07 -4.16
CA LEU A 243 -4.87 -14.04 -4.66
C LEU A 243 -5.60 -14.92 -5.66
N VAL A 244 -5.06 -15.06 -6.86
CA VAL A 244 -5.55 -15.96 -7.90
C VAL A 244 -4.52 -17.06 -8.09
N TYR A 245 -4.96 -18.31 -7.97
CA TYR A 245 -4.09 -19.48 -8.05
C TYR A 245 -4.85 -20.65 -8.65
N ARG A 246 -4.12 -21.63 -9.18
CA ARG A 246 -4.71 -22.83 -9.78
C ARG A 246 -5.59 -23.60 -8.79
N LYS A 247 -6.71 -24.15 -9.27
CA LYS A 247 -7.73 -24.81 -8.41
C LYS A 247 -7.20 -26.02 -7.64
N ASP A 248 -6.29 -26.75 -8.27
CA ASP A 248 -5.59 -27.93 -7.77
C ASP A 248 -4.46 -27.59 -6.79
N ASN A 249 -3.97 -26.34 -6.79
CA ASN A 249 -2.92 -25.92 -5.87
C ASN A 249 -3.44 -25.66 -4.45
N SER A 250 -2.58 -25.91 -3.47
CA SER A 250 -2.86 -25.59 -2.07
C SER A 250 -2.78 -24.08 -1.83
N LEU A 251 -3.80 -23.51 -1.17
CA LEU A 251 -3.78 -22.11 -0.74
C LEU A 251 -2.59 -21.81 0.16
N TRP A 252 -2.25 -22.74 1.05
CA TRP A 252 -1.13 -22.60 1.98
C TRP A 252 0.21 -22.49 1.24
N GLU A 253 0.43 -23.35 0.25
CA GLU A 253 1.66 -23.33 -0.54
C GLU A 253 1.74 -22.07 -1.38
N SER A 254 0.62 -21.65 -1.97
CA SER A 254 0.53 -20.43 -2.77
C SER A 254 0.84 -19.18 -1.94
N LEU A 255 0.24 -19.06 -0.75
CA LEU A 255 0.55 -17.96 0.19
C LEU A 255 2.01 -18.00 0.66
N SER A 256 2.55 -19.18 0.96
CA SER A 256 3.94 -19.34 1.39
C SER A 256 4.94 -18.91 0.30
N LYS A 257 4.67 -19.26 -0.97
CA LYS A 257 5.46 -18.83 -2.13
C LYS A 257 5.46 -17.31 -2.24
N VAL A 258 4.29 -16.66 -2.18
CA VAL A 258 4.17 -15.20 -2.22
C VAL A 258 4.90 -14.55 -1.05
N MET A 259 4.70 -15.04 0.18
CA MET A 259 5.37 -14.48 1.36
C MET A 259 6.89 -14.60 1.29
N ARG A 260 7.40 -15.68 0.70
CA ARG A 260 8.85 -15.84 0.49
C ARG A 260 9.38 -14.79 -0.47
N VAL A 261 8.68 -14.51 -1.57
CA VAL A 261 9.07 -13.48 -2.55
C VAL A 261 9.01 -12.07 -1.95
N ILE A 262 8.05 -11.80 -1.06
CA ILE A 262 7.95 -10.49 -0.38
C ILE A 262 9.08 -10.29 0.66
N ARG A 263 9.53 -11.36 1.31
CA ARG A 263 10.51 -11.27 2.42
C ARG A 263 11.95 -11.53 2.04
N HIS A 264 12.16 -12.28 0.98
CA HIS A 264 13.48 -12.75 0.59
C HIS A 264 13.75 -12.37 -0.87
N LYS A 265 14.95 -11.86 -1.08
CA LYS A 265 15.54 -11.63 -2.41
C LYS A 265 15.99 -12.94 -3.04
#